data_AF-A0A9W9WEZ8-F1
#
_entry.id   AF-A0A9W9WEZ8-F1
#
_cell.length_a   1.000
_cell.length_b   1.000
_cell.length_c   1.000
_cell.angle_alpha   90.00
_cell.angle_beta   90.00
_cell.angle_gamma   90.00
#
_symmetry.space_group_name_H-M   'P 1'
#
loop_
_entity.id
_entity.type
_entity.pdbx_description
1 polymer ?
#
loop_
_entity_poly.entity_id
_entity_poly.type
_entity_poly.pdbx_seq_one_letter_code
_entity_poly.pdbx_strand_id
1 'polypeptide(L)'
;MTTTDDASGREKQRGQLLLQTRETNNATPTHPITCPPLPPANSILSRYSRQRKEKQIAHLTPPKMSQLLSPIALRALRTLVHRPAVSSPLCRSITTSPATFASKQSPITSRLNFHPVFRTAAVGFSAVPKRQFSSSPIIRATYNQVRRGIRTGQRARRGGSPALKGTPGLKGVCLKTGVTKPKKPNSGERKVARVRLSSGKVITAYIPGEGHNIQQHSVVQVRGGRAQDCPGVKYTLVRGGMDLGGVGSRMTSRSKYGTKKPKTN
;
A
#
# COMPACT_ATOMS: atom_id res chain seq x y z
N MET A 1 -66.09 36.40 -8.15
CA MET A 1 -66.33 37.79 -7.72
C MET A 1 -65.99 37.87 -6.24
N THR A 2 -65.07 38.79 -5.89
CA THR A 2 -64.69 39.36 -4.55
C THR A 2 -64.18 38.39 -3.46
N THR A 3 -62.87 38.33 -3.14
CA THR A 3 -62.05 39.13 -2.15
C THR A 3 -62.63 39.07 -0.72
N THR A 4 -61.93 38.64 0.35
CA THR A 4 -60.70 39.18 1.01
C THR A 4 -60.08 38.14 1.98
N ASP A 5 -58.76 37.96 2.00
CA ASP A 5 -57.78 38.37 3.03
C ASP A 5 -58.14 38.14 4.51
N ASP A 6 -57.30 37.35 5.22
CA ASP A 6 -56.74 37.78 6.52
C ASP A 6 -55.50 36.97 6.94
N ALA A 7 -54.39 37.69 7.04
CA ALA A 7 -53.07 37.21 7.37
C ALA A 7 -52.75 37.33 8.87
N SER A 8 -51.89 36.41 9.32
CA SER A 8 -50.89 36.63 10.37
C SER A 8 -51.37 37.08 11.75
N GLY A 9 -51.99 36.16 12.47
CA GLY A 9 -51.77 36.04 13.91
C GLY A 9 -50.33 35.61 14.20
N ARG A 10 -49.37 36.56 14.22
CA ARG A 10 -48.00 36.34 14.75
C ARG A 10 -47.22 37.63 15.04
N GLU A 11 -47.91 38.65 15.55
CA GLU A 11 -47.31 39.93 15.95
C GLU A 11 -47.60 40.24 17.43
N LYS A 12 -47.24 39.32 18.33
CA LYS A 12 -47.35 39.52 19.80
C LYS A 12 -46.16 38.99 20.60
N GLN A 13 -44.92 39.13 20.09
CA GLN A 13 -43.70 38.87 20.88
C GLN A 13 -42.54 39.83 20.58
N ARG A 14 -42.81 41.09 20.17
CA ARG A 14 -41.76 42.10 19.93
C ARG A 14 -41.88 43.39 20.75
N GLY A 15 -42.74 43.41 21.77
CA GLY A 15 -43.03 44.62 22.57
C GLY A 15 -42.92 44.46 24.08
N GLN A 16 -42.02 43.60 24.59
CA GLN A 16 -41.63 43.61 26.02
C GLN A 16 -40.17 44.04 26.13
N LEU A 17 -39.97 45.31 25.81
CA LEU A 17 -38.80 46.10 26.19
C LEU A 17 -39.38 47.44 26.63
N LEU A 18 -39.58 47.64 27.94
CA LEU A 18 -39.19 48.86 28.65
C LEU A 18 -39.71 48.88 30.09
N LEU A 19 -38.81 49.30 30.99
CA LEU A 19 -39.06 49.91 32.30
C LEU A 19 -39.39 48.97 33.46
N GLN A 20 -38.34 48.53 34.17
CA GLN A 20 -38.22 48.83 35.60
C GLN A 20 -36.79 48.67 36.12
N THR A 21 -36.22 49.82 36.51
CA THR A 21 -35.33 50.10 37.67
C THR A 21 -34.03 49.28 37.82
N ARG A 22 -32.85 49.88 37.56
CA ARG A 22 -32.05 50.75 38.44
C ARG A 22 -31.42 50.03 39.66
N GLU A 23 -30.09 50.12 39.67
CA GLU A 23 -29.21 50.31 40.84
C GLU A 23 -28.98 49.14 41.80
N THR A 24 -27.88 48.40 41.58
CA THR A 24 -26.89 48.12 42.65
C THR A 24 -25.49 47.93 42.06
N ASN A 25 -24.65 48.94 42.26
CA ASN A 25 -23.31 48.85 42.84
C ASN A 25 -22.27 47.87 42.24
N ASN A 26 -21.31 48.47 41.52
CA ASN A 26 -19.87 48.39 41.78
C ASN A 26 -19.35 47.19 42.57
N ALA A 27 -18.62 46.28 41.90
CA ALA A 27 -17.32 45.77 42.35
C ALA A 27 -16.76 44.77 41.33
N THR A 28 -15.80 45.21 40.52
CA THR A 28 -14.95 44.35 39.68
C THR A 28 -13.72 43.96 40.50
N PRO A 29 -13.50 42.70 40.90
CA PRO A 29 -12.22 42.30 41.47
C PRO A 29 -11.22 42.05 40.32
N THR A 30 -10.46 43.08 39.96
CA THR A 30 -9.25 42.92 39.15
C THR A 30 -8.16 42.31 40.03
N HIS A 31 -7.97 40.99 39.95
CA HIS A 31 -6.76 40.36 40.48
C HIS A 31 -5.62 40.54 39.47
N PRO A 32 -4.49 41.16 39.84
CA PRO A 32 -3.31 41.16 38.97
C PRO A 32 -2.73 39.74 38.92
N ILE A 33 -2.74 39.14 37.73
CA ILE A 33 -1.98 37.90 37.48
C ILE A 33 -0.51 38.30 37.39
N THR A 34 0.19 38.20 38.51
CA THR A 34 1.65 38.28 38.58
C THR A 34 2.24 37.02 37.95
N CYS A 35 2.90 37.15 36.80
CA CYS A 35 3.69 36.07 36.22
C CYS A 35 4.89 35.73 37.14
N PRO A 36 5.17 34.45 37.43
CA PRO A 36 6.39 34.10 38.16
C PRO A 36 7.64 34.40 37.31
N PRO A 37 8.75 34.85 37.93
CA PRO A 37 9.99 35.16 37.21
C PRO A 37 10.62 33.90 36.60
N LEU A 38 11.11 34.06 35.37
CA LEU A 38 11.87 33.04 34.64
C LEU A 38 13.17 32.71 35.40
N PRO A 39 13.55 31.42 35.52
CA PRO A 39 14.82 31.05 36.15
C PRO A 39 16.01 31.49 35.30
N PRO A 40 17.16 31.84 35.92
CA PRO A 40 18.35 32.30 35.20
C PRO A 40 18.96 31.20 34.32
N ALA A 41 19.39 31.60 33.11
CA ALA A 41 19.82 30.74 32.00
C ALA A 41 21.08 29.87 32.24
N ASN A 42 21.67 29.87 33.44
CA ASN A 42 22.97 29.26 33.71
C ASN A 42 22.94 27.97 34.56
N SER A 43 21.84 27.20 34.53
CA SER A 43 21.77 25.92 35.29
C SER A 43 21.37 24.68 34.47
N ILE A 44 21.16 24.81 33.16
CA ILE A 44 20.71 23.69 32.30
C ILE A 44 21.90 22.90 31.72
N LEU A 45 23.08 23.52 31.56
CA LEU A 45 24.28 22.86 31.02
C LEU A 45 25.05 22.01 32.05
N SER A 46 24.87 22.22 33.37
CA SER A 46 25.58 21.41 34.39
C SER A 46 24.86 20.12 34.77
N ARG A 47 23.54 20.00 34.51
CA ARG A 47 22.80 18.74 34.71
C ARG A 47 22.95 17.77 33.54
N TYR A 48 23.15 18.29 32.33
CA TYR A 48 23.39 17.47 31.13
C TYR A 48 24.77 16.78 31.11
N SER A 49 25.75 17.33 31.84
CA SER A 49 27.11 16.78 31.91
C SER A 49 27.30 15.72 33.01
N ARG A 50 26.45 15.67 34.06
CA ARG A 50 26.48 14.58 35.07
C ARG A 50 25.76 13.30 34.63
N GLN A 51 24.64 13.38 33.91
CA GLN A 51 23.92 12.18 33.43
C GLN A 51 24.66 11.37 32.35
N ARG A 52 25.62 11.99 31.64
CA ARG A 52 26.41 11.31 30.60
C ARG A 52 27.58 10.50 31.17
N LYS A 53 28.05 10.81 32.39
CA LYS A 53 29.13 10.07 33.07
C LYS A 53 28.62 8.86 33.87
N GLU A 54 27.42 8.92 34.44
CA GLU A 54 26.88 7.80 35.23
C GLU A 54 26.27 6.68 34.37
N LYS A 55 25.74 6.99 33.17
CA LYS A 55 25.24 5.97 32.23
C LYS A 55 26.33 5.19 31.48
N GLN A 56 27.60 5.55 31.66
CA GLN A 56 28.73 4.87 31.01
C GLN A 56 29.42 3.81 31.89
N ILE A 57 29.00 3.61 33.15
CA ILE A 57 29.69 2.69 34.09
C ILE A 57 28.82 1.47 34.49
N ALA A 58 27.54 1.41 34.12
CA ALA A 58 26.62 0.35 34.56
C ALA A 58 26.41 -0.83 33.57
N HIS A 59 27.42 -1.23 32.79
CA HIS A 59 27.37 -2.51 32.06
C HIS A 59 28.76 -3.15 31.97
N LEU A 60 29.21 -3.72 33.09
CA LEU A 60 30.24 -4.76 33.09
C LEU A 60 29.59 -6.09 33.46
N THR A 61 30.05 -7.13 32.77
CA THR A 61 29.91 -8.59 33.01
C THR A 61 28.71 -9.32 32.36
N PRO A 62 28.92 -10.00 31.22
CA PRO A 62 28.07 -11.13 30.83
C PRO A 62 28.49 -12.42 31.58
N PRO A 63 27.56 -13.31 31.94
CA PRO A 63 27.92 -14.62 32.49
C PRO A 63 28.58 -15.50 31.42
N LYS A 64 29.71 -16.12 31.78
CA LYS A 64 30.39 -17.15 31.00
C LYS A 64 29.45 -18.35 30.84
N MET A 65 29.01 -18.63 29.62
CA MET A 65 28.50 -19.95 29.24
C MET A 65 29.54 -20.68 28.41
N SER A 66 29.75 -21.93 28.82
CA SER A 66 30.72 -22.89 28.35
C SER A 66 30.74 -23.08 26.83
N GLN A 67 31.93 -22.96 26.28
CA GLN A 67 32.34 -23.47 24.99
C GLN A 67 32.17 -24.99 24.96
N LEU A 68 31.28 -25.52 24.12
CA LEU A 68 31.47 -26.81 23.46
C LEU A 68 30.63 -26.80 22.18
N LEU A 69 31.26 -26.46 21.05
CA LEU A 69 31.17 -27.18 19.77
C LEU A 69 32.14 -26.48 18.81
N SER A 70 33.23 -27.16 18.48
CA SER A 70 34.24 -26.66 17.54
C SER A 70 33.63 -26.45 16.13
N PRO A 71 34.15 -25.51 15.33
CA PRO A 71 33.67 -25.26 13.96
C PRO A 71 33.87 -26.46 13.01
N ILE A 72 34.52 -27.53 13.47
CA ILE A 72 34.72 -28.79 12.76
C ILE A 72 33.44 -29.64 12.78
N ALA A 73 32.67 -29.61 13.88
CA ALA A 73 31.42 -30.41 14.01
C ALA A 73 30.29 -29.92 13.08
N LEU A 74 30.20 -28.61 12.83
CA LEU A 74 29.19 -28.03 11.92
C LEU A 74 29.50 -28.27 10.43
N ARG A 75 30.71 -28.73 10.08
CA ARG A 75 31.10 -29.07 8.71
C ARG A 75 30.78 -30.53 8.33
N ALA A 76 30.71 -31.42 9.32
CA ALA A 76 30.39 -32.83 9.12
C ALA A 76 28.88 -33.10 8.87
N LEU A 77 27.99 -32.18 9.27
CA LEU A 77 26.53 -32.32 9.07
C LEU A 77 26.03 -31.90 7.67
N ARG A 78 26.94 -31.62 6.71
CA ARG A 78 26.57 -31.24 5.33
C ARG A 78 26.80 -32.32 4.27
N THR A 79 27.20 -33.53 4.64
CA THR A 79 27.48 -34.62 3.69
C THR A 79 26.42 -35.73 3.63
N LEU A 80 25.28 -35.60 4.31
CA LEU A 80 24.20 -36.60 4.27
C LEU A 80 22.85 -36.02 3.82
N VAL A 81 22.81 -35.47 2.60
CA VAL A 81 21.59 -35.48 1.77
C VAL A 81 22.00 -35.69 0.32
N HIS A 82 21.98 -36.95 -0.11
CA HIS A 82 22.05 -37.32 -1.52
C HIS A 82 20.80 -36.81 -2.24
N ARG A 83 21.01 -36.09 -3.34
CA ARG A 83 19.96 -35.58 -4.23
C ARG A 83 19.96 -36.48 -5.48
N PRO A 84 18.94 -37.31 -5.75
CA PRO A 84 18.93 -38.10 -6.96
C PRO A 84 18.63 -37.21 -8.16
N ALA A 85 19.53 -37.26 -9.14
CA ALA A 85 19.29 -36.81 -10.51
C ALA A 85 18.36 -37.83 -11.19
N VAL A 86 17.26 -37.35 -11.77
CA VAL A 86 16.46 -38.15 -12.70
C VAL A 86 16.37 -37.41 -14.02
N SER A 87 16.94 -38.07 -15.01
CA SER A 87 16.88 -37.79 -16.43
C SER A 87 15.44 -37.83 -16.92
N SER A 88 15.11 -36.83 -17.75
CA SER A 88 13.93 -36.82 -18.61
C SER A 88 14.03 -37.87 -19.72
N PRO A 89 12.92 -38.57 -20.04
CA PRO A 89 12.72 -39.03 -21.39
C PRO A 89 11.38 -38.62 -21.98
N LEU A 90 11.47 -38.24 -23.26
CA LEU A 90 10.60 -38.62 -24.37
C LEU A 90 9.22 -37.97 -24.53
N CYS A 91 9.12 -37.34 -25.71
CA CYS A 91 7.94 -36.97 -26.46
C CYS A 91 6.84 -38.03 -26.41
N ARG A 92 5.60 -37.59 -26.18
CA ARG A 92 4.40 -38.34 -26.54
C ARG A 92 3.58 -37.50 -27.51
N SER A 93 3.51 -37.98 -28.74
CA SER A 93 2.61 -37.55 -29.80
C SER A 93 1.16 -37.72 -29.35
N ILE A 94 0.36 -36.67 -29.53
CA ILE A 94 -1.10 -36.73 -29.36
C ILE A 94 -1.69 -37.03 -30.73
N THR A 95 -2.13 -38.26 -30.90
CA THR A 95 -2.93 -38.71 -32.03
C THR A 95 -4.39 -38.37 -31.74
N THR A 96 -4.95 -37.35 -32.39
CA THR A 96 -6.40 -37.09 -32.38
C THR A 96 -7.03 -37.75 -33.60
N SER A 97 -7.85 -38.77 -33.37
CA SER A 97 -8.80 -39.30 -34.34
C SER A 97 -10.03 -38.37 -34.44
N PRO A 98 -10.61 -38.16 -35.65
CA PRO A 98 -11.89 -37.47 -35.77
C PRO A 98 -13.02 -38.51 -35.80
N ALA A 99 -13.95 -38.42 -34.84
CA ALA A 99 -15.22 -39.13 -34.88
C ALA A 99 -16.29 -38.24 -35.53
N THR A 100 -16.95 -38.84 -36.51
CA THR A 100 -18.00 -38.32 -37.39
C THR A 100 -19.27 -37.98 -36.61
N PHE A 101 -19.77 -36.75 -36.75
CA PHE A 101 -21.16 -36.42 -36.40
C PHE A 101 -21.82 -35.76 -37.61
N ALA A 102 -22.80 -36.45 -38.18
CA ALA A 102 -23.59 -36.00 -39.32
C ALA A 102 -24.73 -35.10 -38.84
N SER A 103 -24.85 -33.90 -39.40
CA SER A 103 -26.04 -33.04 -39.28
C SER A 103 -26.59 -32.71 -40.66
N LYS A 104 -27.90 -32.93 -40.82
CA LYS A 104 -28.69 -32.70 -42.04
C LYS A 104 -28.74 -31.21 -42.44
N GLN A 105 -29.05 -31.03 -43.72
CA GLN A 105 -28.89 -29.85 -44.59
C GLN A 105 -29.87 -28.70 -44.34
N SER A 106 -29.45 -27.48 -44.69
CA SER A 106 -30.24 -26.53 -45.50
C SER A 106 -29.31 -25.53 -46.22
N PRO A 107 -29.63 -25.05 -47.44
CA PRO A 107 -28.69 -24.36 -48.31
C PRO A 107 -28.87 -22.83 -48.33
N ILE A 108 -28.01 -22.17 -49.13
CA ILE A 108 -28.11 -20.79 -49.67
C ILE A 108 -27.22 -19.75 -48.96
N THR A 109 -26.00 -19.55 -49.48
CA THR A 109 -25.60 -18.35 -50.24
C THR A 109 -24.10 -18.39 -50.56
N SER A 110 -23.81 -18.06 -51.81
CA SER A 110 -22.52 -18.02 -52.48
C SER A 110 -21.43 -17.24 -51.74
N ARG A 111 -20.28 -17.88 -51.50
CA ARG A 111 -19.01 -17.18 -51.23
C ARG A 111 -17.98 -17.53 -52.29
N LEU A 112 -17.42 -16.47 -52.86
CA LEU A 112 -16.29 -16.48 -53.79
C LEU A 112 -15.10 -17.22 -53.15
N ASN A 113 -14.62 -18.26 -53.82
CA ASN A 113 -13.43 -19.00 -53.45
C ASN A 113 -12.18 -18.16 -53.73
N PHE A 114 -11.71 -17.42 -52.73
CA PHE A 114 -10.33 -16.97 -52.69
C PHE A 114 -9.45 -18.12 -52.20
N HIS A 115 -8.74 -18.77 -53.11
CA HIS A 115 -7.63 -19.64 -52.75
C HIS A 115 -6.40 -18.77 -52.45
N PRO A 116 -5.85 -18.78 -51.22
CA PRO A 116 -4.52 -18.23 -51.02
C PRO A 116 -3.50 -19.19 -51.65
N VAL A 117 -2.89 -18.77 -52.74
CA VAL A 117 -1.66 -19.39 -53.26
C VAL A 117 -0.56 -19.08 -52.25
N PHE A 118 -0.42 -19.92 -51.22
CA PHE A 118 0.79 -19.93 -50.40
C PHE A 118 1.89 -20.59 -51.23
N ARG A 119 2.57 -19.75 -52.03
CA ARG A 119 3.86 -20.07 -52.64
C ARG A 119 4.85 -20.28 -51.48
N THR A 120 5.08 -21.52 -51.10
CA THR A 120 6.18 -21.90 -50.20
C THR A 120 7.50 -21.70 -50.94
N ALA A 121 7.94 -20.46 -51.06
CA ALA A 121 9.36 -20.19 -51.24
C ALA A 121 10.03 -20.52 -49.91
N ALA A 122 10.91 -21.52 -49.92
CA ALA A 122 11.82 -21.77 -48.82
C ALA A 122 12.79 -20.58 -48.71
N VAL A 123 12.34 -19.50 -48.07
CA VAL A 123 13.24 -18.49 -47.51
C VAL A 123 13.92 -19.18 -46.35
N GLY A 124 15.15 -19.66 -46.61
CA GLY A 124 16.04 -20.14 -45.58
C GLY A 124 16.03 -19.13 -44.43
N PHE A 125 15.80 -19.63 -43.21
CA PHE A 125 16.00 -18.84 -42.00
C PHE A 125 17.42 -18.31 -42.03
N SER A 126 17.61 -17.07 -42.48
CA SER A 126 18.87 -16.39 -42.34
C SER A 126 19.16 -16.36 -40.85
N ALA A 127 20.28 -16.96 -40.46
CA ALA A 127 20.73 -16.95 -39.09
C ALA A 127 20.76 -15.49 -38.63
N VAL A 128 19.91 -15.14 -37.66
CA VAL A 128 19.92 -13.81 -37.04
C VAL A 128 21.36 -13.54 -36.64
N PRO A 129 22.02 -12.47 -37.16
CA PRO A 129 23.41 -12.19 -36.83
C PRO A 129 23.48 -12.03 -35.31
N LYS A 130 24.19 -12.96 -34.65
CA LYS A 130 24.53 -12.84 -33.24
C LYS A 130 25.28 -11.53 -33.11
N ARG A 131 24.66 -10.52 -32.48
CA ARG A 131 25.30 -9.24 -32.18
C ARG A 131 26.65 -9.51 -31.52
N GLN A 132 27.74 -9.26 -32.24
CA GLN A 132 29.12 -9.51 -31.77
C GLN A 132 29.58 -8.54 -30.69
N PHE A 133 28.81 -7.48 -30.42
CA PHE A 133 29.17 -6.48 -29.44
C PHE A 133 28.22 -6.53 -28.25
N SER A 134 28.60 -7.29 -27.23
CA SER A 134 28.10 -7.07 -25.87
C SER A 134 28.70 -5.74 -25.39
N SER A 135 27.90 -4.68 -25.34
CA SER A 135 28.34 -3.35 -24.88
C SER A 135 28.79 -3.33 -23.41
N SER A 136 28.46 -4.37 -22.64
CA SER A 136 28.99 -4.56 -21.29
C SER A 136 30.34 -5.27 -21.35
N PRO A 137 31.43 -4.67 -20.85
CA PRO A 137 32.71 -5.35 -20.74
C PRO A 137 32.56 -6.58 -19.84
N ILE A 138 33.07 -7.73 -20.29
CA ILE A 138 33.16 -8.92 -19.44
C ILE A 138 34.14 -8.55 -18.33
N ILE A 139 33.66 -8.40 -17.09
CA ILE A 139 34.52 -8.17 -15.93
C ILE A 139 35.39 -9.42 -15.76
N ARG A 140 36.59 -9.40 -16.34
CA ARG A 140 37.57 -10.47 -16.20
C ARG A 140 38.19 -10.34 -14.81
N ALA A 141 37.69 -11.12 -13.87
CA ALA A 141 38.32 -11.31 -12.57
C ALA A 141 39.27 -12.51 -12.62
N THR A 142 40.44 -12.40 -11.97
CA THR A 142 41.39 -13.49 -11.85
C THR A 142 40.85 -14.59 -10.94
N TYR A 143 41.36 -15.82 -11.09
CA TYR A 143 40.96 -16.95 -10.25
C TYR A 143 41.09 -16.65 -8.75
N ASN A 144 42.19 -16.03 -8.32
CA ASN A 144 42.41 -15.65 -6.93
C ASN A 144 41.43 -14.57 -6.44
N GLN A 145 41.00 -13.64 -7.29
CA GLN A 145 39.96 -12.65 -6.94
C GLN A 145 38.58 -13.32 -6.77
N VAL A 146 38.26 -14.28 -7.64
CA VAL A 146 37.04 -15.10 -7.51
C VAL A 146 37.10 -15.96 -6.25
N ARG A 147 38.25 -16.58 -5.95
CA ARG A 147 38.50 -17.34 -4.72
C ARG A 147 38.33 -16.49 -3.46
N ARG A 148 38.67 -15.20 -3.52
CA ARG A 148 38.45 -14.19 -2.46
C ARG A 148 37.00 -13.67 -2.38
N GLY A 149 36.09 -14.16 -3.24
CA GLY A 149 34.66 -13.84 -3.15
C GLY A 149 34.23 -12.55 -3.85
N ILE A 150 34.98 -12.06 -4.85
CA ILE A 150 34.62 -10.82 -5.58
C ILE A 150 33.23 -10.88 -6.26
N ARG A 151 32.75 -12.08 -6.60
CA ARG A 151 31.44 -12.30 -7.21
C ARG A 151 30.35 -12.26 -6.15
N THR A 152 29.85 -11.07 -5.85
CA THR A 152 28.67 -10.89 -4.99
C THR A 152 27.40 -10.83 -5.82
N GLY A 153 26.34 -11.47 -5.35
CA GLY A 153 25.03 -11.39 -6.00
C GLY A 153 24.47 -9.97 -5.93
N GLN A 154 23.71 -9.57 -6.95
CA GLN A 154 23.03 -8.28 -6.93
C GLN A 154 22.11 -8.19 -5.69
N ARG A 155 22.16 -7.05 -5.00
CA ARG A 155 21.29 -6.80 -3.84
C ARG A 155 19.82 -6.96 -4.23
N ALA A 156 19.06 -7.71 -3.43
CA ALA A 156 17.62 -7.88 -3.60
C ALA A 156 16.91 -6.51 -3.64
N ARG A 157 15.98 -6.35 -4.59
CA ARG A 157 15.13 -5.16 -4.69
C ARG A 157 14.24 -5.07 -3.45
N ARG A 158 14.12 -3.87 -2.89
CA ARG A 158 13.20 -3.63 -1.77
C ARG A 158 11.77 -3.68 -2.30
N GLY A 159 10.94 -4.57 -1.74
CA GLY A 159 9.52 -4.62 -2.07
C GLY A 159 8.81 -3.32 -1.68
N GLY A 160 7.86 -2.87 -2.51
CA GLY A 160 7.08 -1.65 -2.25
C GLY A 160 6.19 -1.75 -1.01
N SER A 161 5.74 -2.96 -0.66
CA SER A 161 4.81 -3.26 0.43
C SER A 161 5.35 -4.35 1.39
N PRO A 162 6.36 -4.05 2.23
CA PRO A 162 6.99 -5.04 3.12
C PRO A 162 6.06 -5.68 4.16
N ALA A 163 4.95 -5.03 4.54
CA ALA A 163 4.04 -5.54 5.56
C ALA A 163 3.16 -6.71 5.07
N LEU A 164 2.97 -6.85 3.76
CA LEU A 164 2.14 -7.92 3.18
C LEU A 164 2.87 -9.27 3.09
N LYS A 165 4.19 -9.33 3.37
CA LYS A 165 5.00 -10.57 3.36
C LYS A 165 4.77 -11.46 2.10
N GLY A 166 4.61 -10.85 0.92
CA GLY A 166 4.39 -11.57 -0.35
C GLY A 166 2.93 -11.92 -0.67
N THR A 167 1.99 -11.66 0.24
CA THR A 167 0.55 -11.82 -0.03
C THR A 167 0.00 -10.67 -0.89
N PRO A 168 -1.02 -10.92 -1.74
CA PRO A 168 -1.62 -9.88 -2.58
C PRO A 168 -2.38 -8.81 -1.77
N GLY A 169 -2.97 -9.22 -0.63
CA GLY A 169 -3.63 -8.32 0.30
C GLY A 169 -3.92 -8.99 1.64
N LEU A 170 -4.15 -8.17 2.66
CA LEU A 170 -4.42 -8.62 4.03
C LEU A 170 -5.62 -7.87 4.61
N LYS A 171 -6.41 -8.58 5.42
CA LYS A 171 -7.43 -7.99 6.29
C LYS A 171 -6.76 -7.13 7.37
N GLY A 172 -7.38 -6.01 7.70
CA GLY A 172 -6.99 -5.17 8.82
C GLY A 172 -8.17 -4.41 9.43
N VAL A 173 -7.92 -3.84 10.60
CA VAL A 173 -8.88 -3.00 11.34
C VAL A 173 -8.37 -1.57 11.37
N CYS A 174 -9.24 -0.62 11.05
CA CYS A 174 -8.92 0.81 11.08
C CYS A 174 -8.79 1.30 12.52
N LEU A 175 -7.66 1.94 12.83
CA LEU A 175 -7.39 2.58 14.12
C LEU A 175 -7.82 4.04 14.13
N LYS A 176 -7.55 4.76 13.03
CA LYS A 176 -8.02 6.12 12.82
C LYS A 176 -8.05 6.47 11.35
N THR A 177 -9.03 7.26 10.95
CA THR A 177 -9.08 7.93 9.65
C THR A 177 -8.56 9.35 9.80
N GLY A 178 -7.95 9.88 8.74
CA GLY A 178 -7.38 11.22 8.76
C GLY A 178 -7.00 11.72 7.37
N VAL A 179 -6.52 12.96 7.33
CA VAL A 179 -6.10 13.62 6.10
C VAL A 179 -4.60 13.91 6.17
N THR A 180 -3.89 13.68 5.07
CA THR A 180 -2.46 13.99 4.95
C THR A 180 -2.25 14.95 3.78
N LYS A 181 -1.48 16.02 4.00
CA LYS A 181 -1.07 16.93 2.93
C LYS A 181 0.06 16.28 2.10
N PRO A 182 0.03 16.39 0.76
CA PRO A 182 1.04 15.80 -0.11
C PRO A 182 2.38 16.53 0.00
N LYS A 183 3.44 15.93 -0.56
CA LYS A 183 4.72 16.62 -0.78
C LYS A 183 4.57 17.74 -1.82
N LYS A 184 5.32 18.83 -1.66
CA LYS A 184 5.54 19.86 -2.70
C LYS A 184 6.07 19.19 -3.97
N PRO A 185 5.65 19.54 -5.21
CA PRO A 185 4.89 20.73 -5.65
C PRO A 185 3.38 20.62 -5.53
N ASN A 186 2.86 19.44 -5.18
CA ASN A 186 1.43 19.19 -5.18
C ASN A 186 0.78 19.78 -3.92
N SER A 187 -0.48 20.19 -4.04
CA SER A 187 -1.30 20.68 -2.93
C SER A 187 -2.61 19.88 -2.84
N GLY A 188 -3.35 20.05 -1.75
CA GLY A 188 -4.63 19.39 -1.52
C GLY A 188 -4.62 18.39 -0.38
N GLU A 189 -5.66 17.57 -0.31
CA GLU A 189 -5.95 16.71 0.84
C GLU A 189 -6.06 15.25 0.40
N ARG A 190 -5.26 14.38 1.02
CA ARG A 190 -5.28 12.94 0.75
C ARG A 190 -5.91 12.21 1.92
N LYS A 191 -6.99 11.48 1.65
CA LYS A 191 -7.71 10.68 2.64
C LYS A 191 -6.92 9.42 2.95
N VAL A 192 -6.61 9.20 4.23
CA VAL A 192 -5.69 8.17 4.70
C VAL A 192 -6.28 7.49 5.94
N ALA A 193 -5.99 6.21 6.12
CA ALA A 193 -6.33 5.46 7.32
C ALA A 193 -5.08 4.84 7.96
N ARG A 194 -4.99 4.87 9.28
CA ARG A 194 -4.08 3.99 10.03
C ARG A 194 -4.79 2.68 10.28
N VAL A 195 -4.16 1.58 9.87
CA VAL A 195 -4.76 0.25 9.88
C VAL A 195 -3.83 -0.72 10.60
N ARG A 196 -4.36 -1.50 11.53
CA ARG A 196 -3.67 -2.66 12.12
C ARG A 196 -3.99 -3.87 11.27
N LEU A 197 -2.99 -4.42 10.58
CA LEU A 197 -3.16 -5.65 9.80
C LEU A 197 -3.38 -6.84 10.74
N SER A 198 -4.01 -7.89 10.21
CA SER A 198 -4.04 -9.23 10.83
C SER A 198 -2.64 -9.74 11.21
N SER A 199 -1.60 -9.35 10.45
CA SER A 199 -0.20 -9.63 10.78
C SER A 199 0.32 -8.91 12.04
N GLY A 200 -0.49 -8.08 12.69
CA GLY A 200 -0.13 -7.27 13.87
C GLY A 200 0.55 -5.93 13.55
N LYS A 201 1.13 -5.78 12.34
CA LYS A 201 1.79 -4.55 11.89
C LYS A 201 0.79 -3.41 11.70
N VAL A 202 1.11 -2.25 12.27
CA VAL A 202 0.36 -1.01 12.04
C VAL A 202 0.93 -0.29 10.83
N ILE A 203 0.07 0.00 9.87
CA ILE A 203 0.42 0.67 8.62
C ILE A 203 -0.45 1.91 8.39
N THR A 204 -0.04 2.72 7.42
CA THR A 204 -0.82 3.85 6.93
C THR A 204 -1.20 3.56 5.47
N ALA A 205 -2.50 3.57 5.18
CA ALA A 205 -3.06 3.20 3.88
C ALA A 205 -3.87 4.34 3.26
N TYR A 206 -3.72 4.53 1.95
CA TYR A 206 -4.47 5.50 1.16
C TYR A 206 -5.88 5.01 0.85
N ILE A 207 -6.86 5.92 0.90
CA ILE A 207 -8.25 5.63 0.56
C ILE A 207 -8.53 6.20 -0.85
N PRO A 208 -8.73 5.35 -1.88
CA PRO A 208 -8.92 5.83 -3.23
C PRO A 208 -10.36 6.30 -3.48
N GLY A 209 -10.54 7.27 -4.36
CA GLY A 209 -11.84 7.76 -4.82
C GLY A 209 -12.40 8.92 -4.00
N GLU A 210 -13.61 9.35 -4.38
CA GLU A 210 -14.37 10.41 -3.71
C GLU A 210 -15.22 9.82 -2.57
N GLY A 211 -15.36 10.55 -1.47
CA GLY A 211 -16.05 10.08 -0.25
C GLY A 211 -15.42 8.81 0.37
N HIS A 212 -15.77 8.48 1.61
CA HIS A 212 -15.51 7.16 2.21
C HIS A 212 -16.39 6.95 3.43
N ASN A 213 -16.73 5.70 3.73
CA ASN A 213 -17.57 5.30 4.86
C ASN A 213 -16.76 4.67 6.01
N ILE A 214 -15.43 4.84 6.01
CA ILE A 214 -14.57 4.17 6.99
C ILE A 214 -14.60 4.94 8.28
N GLN A 215 -14.87 4.23 9.37
CA GLN A 215 -14.80 4.75 10.71
C GLN A 215 -13.67 4.06 11.47
N GLN A 216 -13.51 4.44 12.74
CA GLN A 216 -12.69 3.65 13.65
C GLN A 216 -13.30 2.25 13.79
N HIS A 217 -12.46 1.23 13.94
CA HIS A 217 -12.85 -0.19 14.06
C HIS A 217 -13.44 -0.84 12.80
N SER A 218 -13.69 -0.09 11.73
CA SER A 218 -14.09 -0.70 10.45
C SER A 218 -13.02 -1.67 9.95
N VAL A 219 -13.49 -2.80 9.44
CA VAL A 219 -12.72 -3.87 8.86
C VAL A 219 -12.50 -3.59 7.38
N VAL A 220 -11.24 -3.62 6.95
CA VAL A 220 -10.86 -3.23 5.59
C VAL A 220 -9.88 -4.21 4.96
N GLN A 221 -9.97 -4.36 3.65
CA GLN A 221 -9.02 -5.12 2.85
C GLN A 221 -7.90 -4.19 2.35
N VAL A 222 -6.66 -4.50 2.72
CA VAL A 222 -5.47 -3.73 2.33
C VAL A 222 -4.75 -4.44 1.18
N ARG A 223 -4.35 -3.70 0.15
CA ARG A 223 -3.46 -4.18 -0.92
C ARG A 223 -2.18 -3.37 -1.02
N GLY A 224 -1.23 -3.89 -1.78
CA GLY A 224 -0.03 -3.15 -2.18
C GLY A 224 -0.39 -1.94 -3.03
N GLY A 225 0.28 -0.82 -2.81
CA GLY A 225 0.08 0.40 -3.60
C GLY A 225 0.57 1.62 -2.83
N ARG A 226 1.64 2.26 -3.31
CA ARG A 226 2.17 3.47 -2.70
C ARG A 226 1.44 4.69 -3.24
N ALA A 227 1.02 5.60 -2.37
CA ALA A 227 0.66 6.95 -2.77
C ALA A 227 1.96 7.74 -3.00
N GLN A 228 2.26 8.09 -4.26
CA GLN A 228 3.54 8.71 -4.64
C GLN A 228 3.72 10.09 -3.98
N ASP A 229 2.62 10.81 -3.81
CA ASP A 229 2.57 12.16 -3.24
C ASP A 229 2.76 12.18 -1.72
N CYS A 230 2.30 11.14 -1.02
CA CYS A 230 2.32 11.12 0.45
C CYS A 230 3.54 10.34 0.96
N PRO A 231 4.43 10.95 1.74
CA PRO A 231 5.49 10.21 2.41
C PRO A 231 4.89 9.24 3.43
N GLY A 232 5.48 8.04 3.55
CA GLY A 232 5.04 7.02 4.53
C GLY A 232 3.80 6.20 4.15
N VAL A 233 3.01 6.61 3.15
CA VAL A 233 1.79 5.90 2.73
C VAL A 233 2.10 4.89 1.61
N LYS A 234 2.40 3.65 2.00
CA LYS A 234 2.87 2.57 1.09
C LYS A 234 1.78 1.56 0.68
N TYR A 235 0.58 1.71 1.22
CA TYR A 235 -0.53 0.78 1.02
C TYR A 235 -1.77 1.52 0.55
N THR A 236 -2.67 0.81 -0.11
CA THR A 236 -3.96 1.35 -0.58
C THR A 236 -5.06 0.40 -0.16
N LEU A 237 -6.18 0.95 0.28
CA LEU A 237 -7.37 0.14 0.60
C LEU A 237 -8.11 -0.28 -0.67
N VAL A 238 -8.65 -1.49 -0.65
CA VAL A 238 -9.51 -2.03 -1.71
C VAL A 238 -10.94 -1.55 -1.47
N ARG A 239 -11.57 -1.00 -2.51
CA ARG A 239 -12.97 -0.56 -2.47
C ARG A 239 -13.91 -1.71 -2.83
N GLY A 240 -15.11 -1.70 -2.26
CA GLY A 240 -16.13 -2.72 -2.51
C GLY A 240 -15.83 -4.05 -1.82
N GLY A 241 -15.04 -4.04 -0.74
CA GLY A 241 -14.69 -5.23 0.04
C GLY A 241 -14.68 -4.92 1.53
N MET A 242 -15.20 -5.87 2.32
CA MET A 242 -15.45 -5.69 3.77
C MET A 242 -16.32 -4.43 4.00
N ASP A 243 -16.00 -3.62 5.01
CA ASP A 243 -16.83 -2.45 5.39
C ASP A 243 -16.60 -1.25 4.47
N LEU A 244 -15.55 -1.30 3.63
CA LEU A 244 -15.25 -0.22 2.71
C LEU A 244 -16.09 -0.33 1.43
N GLY A 245 -17.24 0.34 1.47
CA GLY A 245 -18.16 0.51 0.34
C GLY A 245 -17.51 1.13 -0.91
N GLY A 246 -18.08 0.79 -2.06
CA GLY A 246 -17.69 1.35 -3.36
C GLY A 246 -18.11 2.81 -3.53
N VAL A 247 -17.64 3.45 -4.62
CA VAL A 247 -18.00 4.85 -4.93
C VAL A 247 -19.28 4.86 -5.77
N GLY A 248 -20.39 5.38 -5.22
CA GLY A 248 -21.72 5.25 -5.82
C GLY A 248 -21.87 5.86 -7.23
N SER A 249 -21.40 7.09 -7.42
CA SER A 249 -21.56 7.86 -8.68
C SER A 249 -20.56 7.50 -9.79
N ARG A 250 -19.78 6.41 -9.64
CA ARG A 250 -18.68 6.12 -10.56
C ARG A 250 -19.13 5.38 -11.81
N MET A 251 -19.08 6.05 -12.97
CA MET A 251 -19.38 5.43 -14.27
C MET A 251 -18.15 4.79 -14.92
N THR A 252 -16.97 5.41 -14.81
CA THR A 252 -15.71 4.93 -15.43
C THR A 252 -14.80 4.19 -14.44
N SER A 253 -14.07 3.18 -14.94
CA SER A 253 -13.14 2.35 -14.13
C SER A 253 -13.77 1.74 -12.87
N ARG A 254 -15.05 1.36 -12.96
CA ARG A 254 -15.86 0.95 -11.80
C ARG A 254 -15.28 -0.20 -10.99
N SER A 255 -14.63 -1.16 -11.65
CA SER A 255 -14.00 -2.32 -11.00
C SER A 255 -12.92 -1.92 -10.00
N LYS A 256 -12.22 -0.80 -10.23
CA LYS A 256 -11.19 -0.28 -9.31
C LYS A 256 -11.78 0.32 -8.03
N TYR A 257 -13.01 0.81 -8.09
CA TYR A 257 -13.68 1.54 -7.02
C TYR A 257 -14.87 0.79 -6.42
N GLY A 258 -15.07 -0.49 -6.79
CA GLY A 258 -16.10 -1.34 -6.20
C GLY A 258 -17.55 -0.98 -6.60
N THR A 259 -17.76 -0.40 -7.78
CA THR A 259 -19.09 0.06 -8.22
C THR A 259 -19.73 -0.93 -9.19
N LYS A 260 -20.97 -1.38 -8.90
CA LYS A 260 -21.74 -2.30 -9.74
C LYS A 260 -22.16 -1.64 -11.07
N LYS A 261 -22.54 -2.43 -12.08
CA LYS A 261 -23.08 -1.88 -13.34
C LYS A 261 -24.43 -1.25 -13.04
N PRO A 262 -24.66 0.02 -13.43
CA PRO A 262 -26.00 0.58 -13.33
C PRO A 262 -26.93 -0.30 -14.17
N LYS A 263 -28.11 -0.59 -13.63
CA LYS A 263 -29.15 -1.26 -14.41
C LYS A 263 -29.67 -0.24 -15.42
N THR A 264 -29.54 -0.55 -16.70
CA THR A 264 -30.26 0.19 -17.74
C THR A 264 -31.71 -0.27 -17.64
N ASN A 265 -32.63 0.65 -17.40
CA ASN A 265 -34.06 0.40 -17.56
C ASN A 265 -34.40 0.31 -19.04
#